data_AF-A0A4Y2CPL7-F1
#
_entry.id   AF-A0A4Y2CPL7-F1
#
_cell.length_a   1.000
_cell.length_b   1.000
_cell.length_c   1.000
_cell.angle_alpha   90.00
_cell.angle_beta   90.00
_cell.angle_gamma   90.00
#
_symmetry.space_group_name_H-M   'P 1'
#
loop_
_entity.id
_entity.type
_entity.pdbx_description
1 polymer ?
#
loop_
_entity_poly.entity_id
_entity_poly.type
_entity_poly.pdbx_seq_one_letter_code
_entity_poly.pdbx_strand_id
1 'polypeptide(L)'
;CTSCVTSSWACSWCPHENKCTHNVTTCSRTVISGENNPQNSLIKGRQHCPSFKLEEEILLPSGVPKEITIEVRNLPSVVENFQCVIEIEGAKERVLAIAKNNKIICSETAVSVILIGNHSNFYFNW
;
A
#
# COMPACT_ATOMS: atom_id res chain seq x y z
N CYS A 1 -5.61 2.16 6.14
CA CYS A 1 -6.21 0.90 6.62
C CYS A 1 -5.85 0.58 8.08
N THR A 2 -4.59 0.26 8.43
CA THR A 2 -4.22 -0.24 9.77
C THR A 2 -4.76 0.61 10.91
N SER A 3 -4.50 1.92 10.90
CA SER A 3 -4.99 2.84 11.94
C SER A 3 -6.52 2.88 12.06
N CYS A 4 -7.25 2.60 10.98
CA CYS A 4 -8.72 2.54 11.00
C CYS A 4 -9.21 1.28 11.73
N VAL A 5 -8.66 0.12 11.38
CA VAL A 5 -9.15 -1.17 11.88
C VAL A 5 -8.64 -1.48 13.30
N THR A 6 -7.54 -0.86 13.73
CA THR A 6 -7.06 -0.90 15.12
C THR A 6 -7.56 0.27 15.96
N SER A 7 -8.44 1.12 15.43
CA SER A 7 -9.04 2.23 16.18
C SER A 7 -9.82 1.69 17.37
N SER A 8 -9.89 2.46 18.46
CA SER A 8 -10.75 2.15 19.61
C SER A 8 -12.24 2.20 19.27
N TRP A 9 -12.61 2.72 18.10
CA TRP A 9 -13.99 2.85 17.65
C TRP A 9 -14.35 1.69 16.69
N ALA A 10 -15.65 1.40 16.58
CA ALA A 10 -16.19 0.35 15.69
C ALA A 10 -16.16 0.78 14.20
N CYS A 11 -14.98 1.13 13.69
CA CYS A 11 -14.77 1.52 12.31
C CYS A 11 -14.53 0.31 11.41
N SER A 12 -14.71 0.51 10.11
CA SER A 12 -14.36 -0.45 9.07
C SER A 12 -13.62 0.26 7.95
N TRP A 13 -12.76 -0.49 7.26
CA TRP A 13 -12.01 0.02 6.12
C TRP A 13 -12.59 -0.51 4.81
N CYS A 14 -12.72 0.38 3.84
CA CYS A 14 -13.23 0.07 2.52
C CYS A 14 -12.09 0.24 1.50
N PRO A 15 -11.43 -0.85 1.08
CA PRO A 15 -10.21 -0.80 0.26
C PRO A 15 -10.41 -0.10 -1.09
N HIS A 16 -11.58 -0.25 -1.69
CA HIS A 16 -11.90 0.31 -3.01
C HIS A 16 -12.04 1.83 -2.96
N GLU A 17 -12.68 2.36 -1.93
CA GLU A 17 -12.86 3.80 -1.72
C GLU A 17 -11.69 4.45 -0.97
N ASN A 18 -10.68 3.65 -0.59
CA ASN A 18 -9.54 4.07 0.22
C ASN A 18 -9.94 4.88 1.46
N LYS A 19 -11.00 4.45 2.17
CA LYS A 19 -11.58 5.22 3.29
C LYS A 19 -11.87 4.39 4.53
N CYS A 20 -11.78 5.07 5.68
CA CYS A 20 -12.25 4.58 6.98
C CYS A 20 -13.67 5.10 7.22
N THR A 21 -14.60 4.22 7.60
CA THR A 21 -15.99 4.60 7.85
C THR A 21 -16.65 3.71 8.91
N HIS A 22 -17.59 4.26 9.66
CA HIS A 22 -18.51 3.46 10.48
C HIS A 22 -19.71 2.96 9.65
N ASN A 23 -20.04 3.64 8.55
CA ASN A 23 -21.15 3.29 7.67
C ASN A 23 -20.67 2.50 6.45
N VAL A 24 -20.73 1.17 6.56
CA VAL A 24 -20.27 0.22 5.54
C VAL A 24 -21.16 0.17 4.29
N THR A 25 -22.39 0.72 4.35
CA THR A 25 -23.28 0.78 3.17
C THR A 25 -22.71 1.66 2.06
N THR A 26 -21.76 2.52 2.38
CA THR A 26 -21.06 3.40 1.43
C THR A 26 -19.89 2.73 0.72
N CYS A 27 -19.71 1.42 0.89
CA CYS A 27 -18.57 0.67 0.37
C CYS A 27 -19.04 -0.28 -0.72
N SER A 28 -18.36 -0.26 -1.87
CA SER A 28 -18.85 -0.90 -3.09
C SER A 28 -18.60 -2.41 -3.13
N ARG A 29 -17.58 -2.88 -2.40
CA ARG A 29 -17.11 -4.28 -2.45
C ARG A 29 -16.68 -4.78 -1.07
N THR A 30 -15.42 -5.17 -0.95
CA THR A 30 -14.83 -5.73 0.26
C THR A 30 -14.83 -4.71 1.39
N VAL A 31 -15.14 -5.17 2.60
CA VAL A 31 -15.04 -4.39 3.83
C VAL A 31 -14.16 -5.15 4.81
N ILE A 32 -13.20 -4.45 5.41
CA ILE A 32 -12.38 -4.96 6.50
C ILE A 32 -12.91 -4.39 7.81
N SER A 33 -13.53 -5.23 8.62
CA SER A 33 -14.09 -4.82 9.91
C SER A 33 -12.96 -4.48 10.90
N GLY A 34 -13.15 -3.42 11.69
CA GLY A 34 -12.24 -3.10 12.78
C GLY A 34 -12.27 -4.13 13.90
N GLU A 35 -11.18 -4.23 14.65
CA GLU A 35 -10.99 -5.19 15.75
C GLU A 35 -12.02 -4.96 16.86
N ASN A 36 -12.33 -3.69 17.14
CA ASN A 36 -13.34 -3.25 18.11
C ASN A 36 -14.78 -3.22 17.57
N ASN A 37 -15.01 -3.59 16.30
CA ASN A 37 -16.37 -3.70 15.77
C ASN A 37 -17.05 -4.96 16.32
N PRO A 38 -18.23 -4.89 16.98
CA PRO A 38 -18.89 -6.06 17.56
C PRO A 38 -19.45 -7.03 16.51
N GLN A 39 -19.63 -6.58 15.26
CA GLN A 39 -20.12 -7.45 14.20
C GLN A 39 -19.12 -8.57 13.90
N ASN A 40 -19.63 -9.79 13.74
CA ASN A 40 -18.83 -10.94 13.35
C ASN A 40 -18.56 -10.87 11.85
N SER A 41 -17.28 -10.91 11.46
CA SER A 41 -16.84 -10.79 10.08
C SER A 41 -15.64 -11.70 9.85
N LEU A 42 -15.60 -12.35 8.68
CA LEU A 42 -14.48 -13.20 8.25
C LEU A 42 -13.24 -12.37 7.85
N ILE A 43 -13.44 -11.08 7.56
CA ILE A 43 -12.37 -10.15 7.18
C ILE A 43 -12.32 -9.06 8.25
N LYS A 44 -11.58 -9.33 9.33
CA LYS A 44 -11.56 -8.48 10.53
C LYS A 44 -10.16 -8.25 11.06
N GLY A 45 -9.79 -6.99 11.24
CA GLY A 45 -8.52 -6.59 11.85
C GLY A 45 -7.38 -6.37 10.87
N ARG A 46 -6.24 -5.94 11.43
CA ARG A 46 -5.10 -5.41 10.65
C ARG A 46 -4.46 -6.41 9.68
N GLN A 47 -4.57 -7.71 9.94
CA GLN A 47 -3.98 -8.76 9.10
C GLN A 47 -4.62 -8.86 7.71
N HIS A 48 -5.79 -8.26 7.51
CA HIS A 48 -6.46 -8.17 6.21
C HIS A 48 -6.16 -6.86 5.47
N CYS A 49 -5.46 -5.90 6.10
CA CYS A 49 -5.10 -4.66 5.43
C CYS A 49 -4.10 -4.89 4.30
N PRO A 50 -4.19 -4.12 3.20
CA PRO A 50 -3.11 -4.01 2.23
C PRO A 50 -1.81 -3.64 2.94
N SER A 51 -0.77 -4.43 2.72
CA SER A 51 0.53 -4.22 3.35
C SER A 51 1.64 -4.70 2.43
N PHE A 52 2.84 -4.18 2.66
CA PHE A 52 4.06 -4.62 2.00
C PHE A 52 5.18 -4.59 3.03
N LYS A 53 6.23 -5.35 2.76
CA LYS A 53 7.43 -5.34 3.59
C LYS A 53 8.64 -5.29 2.65
N LEU A 54 9.54 -4.35 2.91
CA LEU A 54 10.88 -4.40 2.36
C LEU A 54 11.67 -5.36 3.25
N GLU A 55 11.95 -6.55 2.75
CA GLU A 55 12.78 -7.52 3.48
C GLU A 55 14.26 -7.15 3.44
N GLU A 56 14.69 -6.51 2.34
CA GLU A 56 16.04 -6.01 2.12
C GLU A 56 15.97 -4.57 1.60
N GLU A 57 17.00 -3.78 1.88
CA GLU A 57 17.15 -2.44 1.32
C GLU A 57 17.32 -2.53 -0.20
N ILE A 58 16.54 -1.74 -0.95
CA ILE A 58 16.68 -1.70 -2.41
C ILE A 58 17.82 -0.73 -2.73
N LEU A 59 18.91 -1.26 -3.28
CA LEU A 59 20.08 -0.49 -3.71
C LEU A 59 19.93 -0.04 -5.17
N LEU A 60 19.70 1.27 -5.35
CA LEU A 60 19.59 1.88 -6.67
C LEU A 60 20.87 2.65 -7.01
N PRO A 61 21.62 2.24 -8.06
CA PRO A 61 22.80 2.98 -8.51
C PRO A 61 22.37 4.33 -9.11
N SER A 62 23.18 5.36 -8.87
CA SER A 62 22.89 6.71 -9.37
C SER A 62 22.73 6.72 -10.89
N GLY A 63 21.61 7.25 -11.37
CA GLY A 63 21.41 7.50 -12.80
C GLY A 63 21.30 6.24 -13.65
N VAL A 64 21.22 5.04 -13.04
CA VAL A 64 20.99 3.79 -13.75
C VAL A 64 19.52 3.43 -13.63
N PRO A 65 18.77 3.40 -14.75
CA PRO A 65 17.39 2.92 -14.75
C PRO A 65 17.33 1.50 -14.18
N LYS A 66 16.50 1.30 -13.17
CA LYS A 66 16.22 -0.02 -12.61
C LYS A 66 14.74 -0.20 -12.31
N GLU A 67 14.27 -1.41 -12.58
CA GLU A 67 12.96 -1.88 -12.13
C GLU A 67 12.99 -2.15 -10.63
N ILE A 68 11.90 -1.81 -9.93
CA ILE A 68 11.75 -2.06 -8.49
C ILE A 68 10.60 -3.04 -8.28
N THR A 69 10.89 -4.19 -7.69
CA THR A 69 9.88 -5.21 -7.37
C THR A 69 9.68 -5.31 -5.88
N ILE A 70 8.43 -5.20 -5.42
CA ILE A 70 8.06 -5.23 -4.01
C ILE A 70 6.99 -6.28 -3.78
N GLU A 71 7.19 -7.11 -2.76
CA GLU A 71 6.19 -8.08 -2.33
C GLU A 71 5.11 -7.43 -1.47
N VAL A 72 3.86 -7.76 -1.80
CA VAL A 72 2.67 -7.13 -1.26
C VAL A 72 1.67 -8.20 -0.82
N ARG A 73 0.83 -7.85 0.16
CA ARG A 73 -0.20 -8.72 0.73
C ARG A 73 -1.52 -7.97 0.80
N ASN A 74 -2.61 -8.70 0.57
CA ASN A 74 -3.99 -8.20 0.64
C ASN A 74 -4.25 -6.96 -0.25
N LEU A 75 -3.62 -6.88 -1.43
CA LEU A 75 -3.95 -5.83 -2.37
C LEU A 75 -5.39 -5.97 -2.87
N PRO A 76 -6.13 -4.87 -3.08
CA PRO A 76 -7.44 -4.93 -3.70
C PRO A 76 -7.30 -5.35 -5.17
N SER A 77 -8.06 -6.36 -5.59
CA SER A 77 -7.93 -7.02 -6.90
C SER A 77 -8.24 -6.15 -8.11
N VAL A 78 -8.84 -4.98 -7.92
CA VAL A 78 -9.45 -4.17 -9.00
C VAL A 78 -8.86 -2.77 -9.07
N VAL A 79 -7.66 -2.57 -8.51
CA VAL A 79 -7.00 -1.28 -8.70
C VAL A 79 -6.09 -1.35 -9.91
N GLU A 80 -6.46 -0.57 -10.91
CA GLU A 80 -5.66 -0.30 -12.08
C GLU A 80 -4.77 0.92 -11.81
N ASN A 81 -3.63 1.03 -12.49
CA ASN A 81 -2.75 2.21 -12.44
C ASN A 81 -2.06 2.46 -11.09
N PHE A 82 -1.46 1.42 -10.50
CA PHE A 82 -0.58 1.62 -9.35
C PHE A 82 0.54 2.62 -9.70
N GLN A 83 0.87 3.47 -8.75
CA GLN A 83 2.04 4.33 -8.83
C GLN A 83 2.96 4.06 -7.65
N CYS A 84 4.25 3.89 -7.94
CA CYS A 84 5.29 3.93 -6.94
C CYS A 84 5.69 5.39 -6.73
N VAL A 85 5.56 5.87 -5.50
CA VAL A 85 6.02 7.21 -5.12
C VAL A 85 7.29 7.06 -4.30
N ILE A 86 8.37 7.59 -4.83
CA ILE A 86 9.70 7.57 -4.22
C ILE A 86 9.99 8.99 -3.73
N GLU A 87 10.13 9.17 -2.42
CA GLU A 87 10.44 10.47 -1.83
C GLU A 87 11.87 10.50 -1.28
N ILE A 88 12.69 11.43 -1.79
CA ILE A 88 14.11 11.60 -1.49
C ILE A 88 14.35 13.07 -1.16
N GLU A 89 14.79 13.38 0.06
CA GLU A 89 15.09 14.77 0.47
C GLU A 89 13.95 15.77 0.17
N GLY A 90 12.70 15.29 0.20
CA GLY A 90 11.50 16.08 -0.13
C GLY A 90 11.12 16.16 -1.61
N ALA A 91 11.98 15.66 -2.52
CA ALA A 91 11.64 15.47 -3.93
C ALA A 91 10.84 14.18 -4.12
N LYS A 92 9.74 14.25 -4.88
CA LYS A 92 8.85 13.11 -5.12
C LYS A 92 8.91 12.68 -6.58
N GLU A 93 9.36 11.47 -6.83
CA GLU A 93 9.33 10.82 -8.12
C GLU A 93 8.14 9.86 -8.19
N ARG A 94 7.38 9.90 -9.29
CA ARG A 94 6.20 9.05 -9.51
C ARG A 94 6.44 8.16 -10.70
N VAL A 95 6.43 6.85 -10.45
CA VAL A 95 6.70 5.86 -11.48
C VAL A 95 5.47 4.99 -11.67
N LEU A 96 5.16 4.68 -12.92
CA LEU A 96 4.11 3.72 -13.24
C LEU A 96 4.45 2.35 -12.65
N ALA A 97 3.44 1.65 -12.18
CA ALA A 97 3.61 0.34 -11.60
C ALA A 97 2.49 -0.61 -12.00
N ILE A 98 2.84 -1.89 -12.07
CA ILE A 98 1.89 -2.97 -12.36
C ILE A 98 1.78 -3.90 -11.16
N ALA A 99 0.55 -4.30 -10.84
CA ALA A 99 0.30 -5.37 -9.89
C ALA A 99 0.28 -6.71 -10.62
N LYS A 100 1.17 -7.62 -10.25
CA LYS A 100 1.23 -8.97 -10.81
C LYS A 100 1.37 -9.98 -9.67
N ASN A 101 0.35 -10.83 -9.51
CA ASN A 101 0.26 -11.76 -8.39
C ASN A 101 0.35 -11.01 -7.04
N ASN A 102 1.32 -11.39 -6.20
CA ASN A 102 1.61 -10.76 -4.90
C ASN A 102 2.79 -9.78 -4.99
N LYS A 103 2.99 -9.14 -6.14
CA LYS A 103 4.08 -8.20 -6.38
C LYS A 103 3.58 -6.92 -7.03
N ILE A 104 4.12 -5.77 -6.61
CA ILE A 104 4.08 -4.53 -7.39
C ILE A 104 5.44 -4.37 -8.06
N ILE A 105 5.41 -4.10 -9.36
CA ILE A 105 6.59 -3.89 -10.18
C ILE A 105 6.54 -2.45 -10.69
N CYS A 106 7.41 -1.59 -10.19
CA CYS A 106 7.58 -0.21 -10.66
C CYS A 106 8.47 -0.23 -11.90
N SER A 107 8.05 0.46 -12.96
CA SER A 107 8.83 0.61 -14.19
C SER A 107 10.24 1.16 -13.94
N GLU A 108 11.13 0.97 -14.92
CA GLU A 108 12.48 1.50 -14.84
C GLU A 108 12.47 3.01 -14.60
N THR A 109 13.14 3.45 -13.53
CA THR A 109 13.40 4.86 -13.25
C THR A 109 14.85 5.06 -12.86
N ALA A 110 15.43 6.18 -13.30
CA ALA A 110 16.76 6.60 -12.89
C ALA A 110 16.61 7.63 -11.76
N VAL A 111 17.18 7.30 -10.60
CA VAL A 111 17.15 8.14 -9.41
C VAL A 111 18.58 8.46 -8.95
N SER A 112 18.78 9.58 -8.28
CA SER A 112 20.02 9.84 -7.53
C SER A 112 20.17 8.81 -6.42
N VAL A 113 21.39 8.31 -6.14
CA VAL A 113 21.68 7.20 -5.20
C VAL A 113 20.67 7.09 -4.06
N ILE A 114 19.91 5.98 -4.00
CA ILE A 114 18.94 5.72 -2.93
C ILE A 114 19.23 4.40 -2.24
N LEU A 115 19.16 4.42 -0.92
CA LEU A 115 18.84 3.26 -0.09
C LEU A 115 17.33 3.33 0.20
N ILE A 116 16.50 2.58 -0.53
CA ILE A 116 15.07 2.50 -0.16
C ILE A 116 15.01 1.67 1.12
N GLY A 117 15.00 2.37 2.26
CA GLY A 117 15.14 1.88 3.63
C GLY A 117 14.79 2.97 4.64
N ASN A 118 15.50 3.05 5.78
CA ASN A 118 15.13 3.91 6.93
C ASN A 118 15.06 5.43 6.66
N HIS A 119 15.61 5.94 5.56
CA HIS A 119 15.67 7.37 5.25
C HIS A 119 14.81 7.79 4.04
N SER A 120 14.03 6.89 3.45
CA SER A 120 13.21 7.16 2.26
C SER A 120 11.77 6.72 2.49
N ASN A 121 10.81 7.59 2.17
CA ASN A 121 9.41 7.21 2.19
C ASN A 121 9.04 6.59 0.85
N PHE A 122 8.63 5.33 0.89
CA PHE A 122 8.11 4.61 -0.26
C PHE A 122 6.65 4.24 0.01
N TYR A 123 5.74 4.64 -0.85
CA TYR A 123 4.33 4.31 -0.71
C TYR A 123 3.66 4.12 -2.06
N PHE A 124 2.60 3.32 -2.05
CA PHE A 124 1.77 3.06 -3.23
C PHE A 124 0.52 3.93 -3.17
N ASN A 125 0.22 4.60 -4.28
CA ASN A 125 -1.09 5.18 -4.50
C ASN A 125 -1.88 4.27 -5.45
N TRP A 126 -3.16 4.12 -5.13
CA TRP A 126 -4.14 3.32 -5.84
C TRP A 126 -5.50 4.02 -5.71
#